data_AF-A0A8J9ZW94-F1
#
_entry.id   AF-A0A8J9ZW94-F1
#
_cell.length_a   1.000
_cell.length_b   1.000
_cell.length_c   1.000
_cell.angle_alpha   90.00
_cell.angle_beta   90.00
_cell.angle_gamma   90.00
#
_symmetry.space_group_name_H-M   'P 1'
#
loop_
_entity.id
_entity.type
_entity.pdbx_description
1 polymer ?
#
loop_
_entity_poly.entity_id
_entity_poly.type
_entity_poly.pdbx_seq_one_letter_code
_entity_poly.pdbx_strand_id
1 'polypeptide(L)'
;MASPVVVVLCAVLLSACSGDAARPYRQFEAVTQKTSTWPTTTTRAPTIPPHCEHDGVIYPVGASAPSSDPCAHYCVCESHGHIQCIYSKSPRTCYVYPSPCVDPADVYDPDRCCPTQTCPNGRNCRNPNGGSPIPEGQSVNVNGQQCYCFVTTSPSGTYNTEVLCPITGLTG
;
A
#
# COMPACT_ATOMS: atom_id res chain seq x y z
N MET A 1 35.23 -47.11 13.73
CA MET A 1 34.42 -47.67 12.62
C MET A 1 33.92 -46.50 11.81
N ALA A 2 34.51 -46.28 10.65
CA ALA A 2 34.08 -45.29 9.67
C ALA A 2 33.17 -46.00 8.66
N SER A 3 32.06 -45.38 8.25
CA SER A 3 31.60 -45.50 6.86
C SER A 3 30.64 -44.36 6.48
N PRO A 4 30.69 -43.87 5.22
CA PRO A 4 30.08 -42.64 4.74
C PRO A 4 28.91 -42.89 3.76
N VAL A 5 28.02 -41.90 3.60
CA VAL A 5 27.17 -41.68 2.41
C VAL A 5 26.86 -40.16 2.44
N VAL A 6 27.58 -39.21 1.83
CA VAL A 6 28.02 -39.00 0.45
C VAL A 6 26.88 -39.15 -0.57
N VAL A 7 26.30 -37.99 -0.87
CA VAL A 7 25.94 -37.52 -2.22
C VAL A 7 24.83 -38.33 -2.92
N VAL A 8 23.59 -37.87 -2.74
CA VAL A 8 22.59 -37.92 -3.81
C VAL A 8 22.19 -36.49 -4.14
N LEU A 9 22.73 -36.04 -5.27
CA LEU A 9 22.13 -35.19 -6.31
C LEU A 9 21.06 -34.20 -5.84
N CYS A 10 21.31 -32.89 -5.86
CA CYS A 10 21.33 -32.03 -7.06
C CYS A 10 20.05 -32.15 -7.92
N ALA A 11 19.39 -31.01 -8.12
CA ALA A 11 18.27 -30.73 -9.03
C ALA A 11 16.84 -30.87 -8.49
N VAL A 12 16.45 -30.01 -7.53
CA VAL A 12 15.09 -29.41 -7.54
C VAL A 12 15.18 -27.94 -7.10
N LEU A 13 15.99 -27.16 -7.82
CA LEU A 13 15.84 -25.71 -7.89
C LEU A 13 15.31 -25.42 -9.29
N LEU A 14 14.26 -24.59 -9.38
CA LEU A 14 13.53 -24.10 -10.58
C LEU A 14 12.16 -24.75 -10.82
N SER A 15 11.15 -24.29 -10.08
CA SER A 15 9.73 -24.34 -10.48
C SER A 15 8.93 -23.53 -9.45
N ALA A 16 8.20 -22.46 -9.75
CA ALA A 16 7.96 -21.71 -10.96
C ALA A 16 7.46 -20.34 -10.48
N CYS A 17 8.08 -19.25 -10.92
CA CYS A 17 7.45 -17.94 -10.87
C CYS A 17 6.47 -17.85 -12.05
N SER A 18 5.26 -18.38 -11.89
CA SER A 18 4.14 -17.95 -12.73
C SER A 18 3.60 -16.66 -12.12
N GLY A 19 4.21 -15.54 -12.51
CA GLY A 19 3.61 -14.23 -12.35
C GLY A 19 2.28 -14.23 -13.09
N ASP A 20 1.21 -14.14 -12.32
CA ASP A 20 -0.17 -14.07 -12.78
C ASP A 20 -0.40 -12.72 -13.47
N ALA A 21 0.10 -12.58 -14.69
CA ALA A 21 -0.18 -11.46 -15.57
C ALA A 21 -1.55 -11.66 -16.25
N ALA A 22 -2.59 -11.89 -15.45
CA ALA A 22 -3.97 -11.77 -15.91
C ALA A 22 -4.40 -10.30 -15.87
N ARG A 23 -3.66 -9.43 -16.57
CA ARG A 23 -4.16 -8.07 -16.88
C ARG A 23 -4.87 -8.15 -18.22
N PRO A 24 -6.20 -7.96 -18.30
CA PRO A 24 -6.91 -8.05 -19.55
C PRO A 24 -6.32 -7.03 -20.52
N TYR A 25 -5.76 -7.56 -21.60
CA TYR A 25 -5.30 -6.82 -22.76
C TYR A 25 -6.51 -6.05 -23.30
N ARG A 26 -6.72 -4.81 -22.86
CA ARG A 26 -7.63 -3.92 -23.57
C ARG A 26 -6.96 -3.65 -24.90
N GLN A 27 -7.49 -4.32 -25.92
CA GLN A 27 -7.18 -4.18 -27.32
C GLN A 27 -7.30 -2.70 -27.68
N PHE A 28 -6.16 -2.00 -27.70
CA PHE A 28 -6.05 -0.79 -28.47
C PHE A 28 -5.61 -1.25 -29.85
N GLU A 29 -6.53 -1.16 -30.80
CA GLU A 29 -6.21 -1.30 -32.22
C GLU A 29 -5.02 -0.39 -32.51
N ALA A 30 -3.93 -0.97 -33.02
CA ALA A 30 -2.84 -0.20 -33.57
C ALA A 30 -3.45 0.69 -34.66
N VAL A 31 -3.57 1.99 -34.38
CA VAL A 31 -3.99 2.98 -35.37
C VAL A 31 -2.90 2.94 -36.44
N THR A 32 -3.17 2.18 -37.50
CA THR A 32 -2.31 2.07 -38.65
C THR A 32 -2.17 3.48 -39.20
N GLN A 33 -0.99 4.07 -39.03
CA GLN A 33 -0.69 5.39 -39.57
C GLN A 33 -0.92 5.32 -41.08
N LYS A 34 -2.03 5.89 -41.52
CA LYS A 34 -2.36 6.06 -42.93
C LYS A 34 -1.25 6.92 -43.53
N THR A 35 -0.35 6.28 -44.27
CA THR A 35 0.75 6.93 -44.97
C THR A 35 0.13 7.79 -46.07
N SER A 36 -0.10 9.06 -45.75
CA SER A 36 -0.62 10.05 -46.69
C SER A 36 0.49 10.42 -47.66
N THR A 37 0.48 9.80 -48.84
CA THR A 37 1.36 10.13 -49.96
C THR A 37 0.85 11.41 -50.64
N TRP A 38 1.50 12.54 -50.38
CA TRP A 38 1.44 13.73 -51.23
C TRP A 38 2.87 14.27 -51.43
N PRO A 39 3.27 14.62 -52.66
CA PRO A 39 4.61 15.15 -52.93
C PRO A 39 4.59 16.68 -52.77
N THR A 40 5.16 17.19 -51.68
CA THR A 40 5.44 18.63 -51.59
C THR A 40 6.83 18.86 -51.01
N THR A 41 7.70 19.29 -51.91
CA THR A 41 9.04 19.81 -51.69
C THR A 41 9.00 21.02 -50.76
N THR A 42 9.41 20.84 -49.51
CA THR A 42 10.03 21.84 -48.61
C THR A 42 10.52 21.04 -47.40
N THR A 43 11.83 20.85 -47.28
CA THR A 43 12.47 20.07 -46.21
C THR A 43 12.37 20.81 -44.87
N ARG A 44 11.17 20.87 -44.30
CA ARG A 44 10.96 21.06 -42.87
C ARG A 44 10.93 19.66 -42.27
N ALA A 45 11.84 19.38 -41.35
CA ALA A 45 11.94 18.09 -40.69
C ALA A 45 10.54 17.62 -40.26
N PRO A 46 10.15 16.36 -40.52
CA PRO A 46 8.85 15.85 -40.13
C PRO A 46 8.68 16.11 -38.64
N THR A 47 7.70 16.95 -38.30
CA THR A 47 7.35 17.22 -36.92
C THR A 47 6.67 15.96 -36.42
N ILE A 48 7.48 15.03 -35.90
CA ILE A 48 6.99 13.84 -35.22
C ILE A 48 6.03 14.36 -34.14
N PRO A 49 4.75 13.92 -34.14
CA PRO A 49 3.82 14.37 -33.12
C PRO A 49 4.44 14.06 -31.76
N PRO A 50 4.36 15.00 -30.79
CA PRO A 50 4.88 14.75 -29.46
C PRO A 50 4.26 13.46 -28.94
N HIS A 51 5.11 12.61 -28.41
CA HIS A 51 4.77 11.34 -27.80
C HIS A 51 5.67 11.15 -26.60
N CYS A 52 5.22 10.34 -25.65
CA CYS A 52 6.02 9.96 -24.50
C CYS A 52 6.48 8.53 -24.67
N GLU A 53 7.73 8.25 -24.34
CA GLU A 53 8.23 6.89 -24.22
C GLU A 53 8.33 6.54 -22.73
N HIS A 54 7.78 5.39 -22.35
CA HIS A 54 7.84 4.89 -20.98
C HIS A 54 7.87 3.38 -20.96
N ASP A 55 8.89 2.83 -20.31
CA ASP A 55 9.19 1.40 -20.29
C ASP A 55 9.22 0.78 -21.70
N GLY A 56 9.76 1.51 -22.67
CA GLY A 56 9.85 1.11 -24.08
C GLY A 56 8.52 1.13 -24.86
N VAL A 57 7.45 1.65 -24.26
CA VAL A 57 6.13 1.81 -24.91
C VAL A 57 5.90 3.28 -25.25
N ILE A 58 5.39 3.53 -26.45
CA ILE A 58 5.08 4.88 -26.95
C ILE A 58 3.61 5.21 -26.65
N TYR A 59 3.41 6.32 -25.94
CA TYR A 59 2.09 6.86 -25.59
C TYR A 59 1.84 8.15 -26.37
N PRO A 60 0.68 8.31 -27.03
CA PRO A 60 0.30 9.59 -27.60
C PRO A 60 -0.03 10.60 -26.50
N VAL A 61 0.11 11.89 -26.80
CA VAL A 61 -0.25 12.96 -25.87
C VAL A 61 -1.71 12.81 -25.43
N GLY A 62 -1.94 12.93 -24.13
CA GLY A 62 -3.22 12.73 -23.47
C GLY A 62 -3.52 11.28 -23.08
N ALA A 63 -2.75 10.30 -23.55
CA ALA A 63 -2.94 8.92 -23.12
C ALA A 63 -2.48 8.68 -21.68
N SER A 64 -3.19 7.80 -20.98
CA SER A 64 -2.77 7.32 -19.68
C SER A 64 -1.62 6.32 -19.82
N ALA A 65 -0.66 6.43 -18.91
CA ALA A 65 0.46 5.51 -18.82
C ALA A 65 0.42 4.75 -17.47
N PRO A 66 0.89 3.50 -17.43
CA PRO A 66 1.08 2.79 -16.17
C PRO A 66 2.21 3.43 -15.37
N SER A 67 2.21 3.20 -14.06
CA SER A 67 3.33 3.50 -13.17
C SER A 67 3.60 2.30 -12.28
N SER A 68 4.87 2.02 -12.03
CA SER A 68 5.30 1.03 -11.04
C SER A 68 5.29 1.58 -9.61
N ASP A 69 5.16 2.89 -9.43
CA ASP A 69 5.04 3.52 -8.12
C ASP A 69 3.59 3.36 -7.61
N PRO A 70 3.35 2.63 -6.50
CA PRO A 70 2.00 2.44 -5.96
C PRO A 70 1.38 3.74 -5.45
N CYS A 71 2.17 4.81 -5.25
CA CYS A 71 1.69 6.15 -4.90
C CYS A 71 1.29 7.01 -6.10
N ALA A 72 1.53 6.55 -7.33
CA ALA A 72 1.05 7.23 -8.51
C ALA A 72 -0.42 6.87 -8.75
N HIS A 73 -1.31 7.85 -8.58
CA HIS A 73 -2.75 7.64 -8.82
C HIS A 73 -3.10 7.63 -10.31
N TYR A 74 -2.49 8.55 -11.06
CA TYR A 74 -2.79 8.76 -12.46
C TYR A 74 -1.59 9.36 -13.16
N CYS A 75 -1.20 8.78 -14.28
CA CYS A 75 -0.11 9.26 -15.13
C CYS A 75 -0.62 9.51 -16.54
N VAL A 76 -0.21 10.63 -17.13
CA VAL A 76 -0.61 11.04 -18.48
C VAL A 76 0.58 11.52 -19.28
N CYS A 77 0.59 11.22 -20.58
CA CYS A 77 1.56 11.78 -21.51
C CYS A 77 1.23 13.23 -21.83
N GLU A 78 2.11 14.17 -21.47
CA GLU A 78 1.94 15.59 -21.79
C GLU A 78 2.54 15.97 -23.16
N SER A 79 2.11 17.09 -23.72
CA SER A 79 2.55 17.62 -25.02
C SER A 79 4.05 17.90 -25.11
N HIS A 80 4.75 17.93 -23.98
CA HIS A 80 6.19 18.10 -23.87
C HIS A 80 6.97 16.78 -23.97
N GLY A 81 6.31 15.64 -24.23
CA GLY A 81 6.97 14.35 -24.43
C GLY A 81 7.45 13.68 -23.15
N HIS A 82 6.89 14.04 -22.01
CA HIS A 82 7.14 13.38 -20.73
C HIS A 82 5.84 12.95 -20.09
N ILE A 83 5.92 11.90 -19.27
CA ILE A 83 4.79 11.46 -18.45
C ILE A 83 4.75 12.29 -17.18
N GLN A 84 3.59 12.90 -16.92
CA GLN A 84 3.30 13.54 -15.66
C GLN A 84 2.38 12.63 -14.84
N CYS A 85 2.79 12.36 -13.60
CA CYS A 85 2.02 11.57 -12.66
C CYS A 85 1.52 12.44 -11.50
N ILE A 86 0.29 12.19 -11.06
CA ILE A 86 -0.27 12.75 -9.82
C ILE A 86 0.04 11.75 -8.70
N TYR A 87 0.84 12.22 -7.75
CA TYR A 87 1.24 11.45 -6.57
C TYR A 87 0.43 11.89 -5.35
N SER A 88 0.02 10.94 -4.51
CA SER A 88 -0.35 11.23 -3.13
C SER A 88 0.93 11.68 -2.41
N LYS A 89 1.03 12.98 -2.14
CA LYS A 89 2.24 13.54 -1.52
C LYS A 89 2.40 13.02 -0.08
N SER A 90 3.20 11.97 0.05
CA SER A 90 3.72 11.37 1.28
C SER A 90 2.74 10.49 2.06
N PRO A 91 3.27 9.53 2.85
CA PRO A 91 2.51 8.74 3.83
C PRO A 91 1.63 9.57 4.77
N ARG A 92 1.90 10.88 4.93
CA ARG A 92 1.10 11.79 5.75
C ARG A 92 -0.26 12.15 5.13
N THR A 93 -0.44 11.91 3.83
CA THR A 93 -1.75 12.05 3.16
C THR A 93 -2.57 10.76 3.23
N CYS A 94 -1.98 9.67 3.71
CA CYS A 94 -2.72 8.45 3.95
C CYS A 94 -3.72 8.69 5.08
N TYR A 95 -4.97 8.36 4.81
CA TYR A 95 -6.00 8.39 5.83
C TYR A 95 -5.70 7.29 6.84
N VAL A 96 -5.21 7.69 8.01
CA VAL A 96 -4.95 6.77 9.12
C VAL A 96 -6.27 6.56 9.85
N TYR A 97 -6.82 5.35 9.74
CA TYR A 97 -7.97 4.96 10.55
C TYR A 97 -7.59 4.92 12.03
N PRO A 98 -8.54 5.20 12.94
CA PRO A 98 -8.31 5.00 14.37
C PRO A 98 -7.84 3.56 14.63
N SER A 99 -6.77 3.40 15.40
CA SER A 99 -6.24 2.08 15.75
C SER A 99 -7.00 1.47 16.93
N PRO A 100 -7.21 0.14 16.96
CA PRO A 100 -7.81 -0.56 18.11
C PRO A 100 -6.82 -0.80 19.27
N CYS A 101 -5.63 -0.20 19.23
CA CYS A 101 -4.62 -0.27 20.28
C CYS A 101 -3.94 1.08 20.47
N VAL A 102 -3.26 1.26 21.60
CA VAL A 102 -2.55 2.50 21.94
C VAL A 102 -1.07 2.50 21.52
N ASP A 103 -0.59 1.38 20.97
CA ASP A 103 0.75 1.16 20.46
C ASP A 103 0.75 0.72 18.98
N PRO A 104 0.03 1.42 18.07
CA PRO A 104 0.03 1.07 16.66
C PRO A 104 1.44 1.17 16.08
N ALA A 105 1.77 0.20 15.23
CA ALA A 105 2.98 0.22 14.43
C ALA A 105 2.61 0.28 12.94
N ASP A 106 3.32 1.11 12.19
CA ASP A 106 3.19 1.18 10.75
C ASP A 106 3.96 0.02 10.10
N VAL A 107 3.28 -0.74 9.25
CA VAL A 107 3.86 -1.78 8.40
C VAL A 107 3.95 -1.24 6.98
N TYR A 108 5.17 -1.12 6.48
CA TYR A 108 5.46 -0.66 5.13
C TYR A 108 5.51 -1.85 4.17
N ASP A 109 4.63 -1.85 3.19
CA ASP A 109 4.58 -2.81 2.09
C ASP A 109 5.05 -2.10 0.81
N PRO A 110 6.10 -2.59 0.12
CA PRO A 110 6.61 -1.93 -1.09
C PRO A 110 5.59 -1.86 -2.22
N ASP A 111 4.56 -2.71 -2.21
CA ASP A 111 3.51 -2.74 -3.24
C ASP A 111 2.33 -1.82 -2.89
N ARG A 112 2.38 -1.10 -1.77
CA ARG A 112 1.33 -0.18 -1.32
C ARG A 112 1.88 1.22 -1.09
N CYS A 113 1.11 2.22 -1.48
CA CYS A 113 1.51 3.60 -1.20
C CYS A 113 1.47 3.92 0.30
N CYS A 114 0.40 3.46 0.96
CA CYS A 114 0.13 3.79 2.36
C CYS A 114 0.53 2.65 3.28
N PRO A 115 1.21 2.95 4.41
CA PRO A 115 1.45 1.93 5.41
C PRO A 115 0.13 1.44 5.98
N THR A 116 0.11 0.18 6.37
CA THR A 116 -1.00 -0.39 7.15
C THR A 116 -0.65 -0.34 8.63
N GLN A 117 -1.60 0.00 9.48
CA GLN A 117 -1.39 -0.06 10.93
C GLN A 117 -1.65 -1.46 11.46
N THR A 118 -0.75 -1.93 12.33
CA THR A 118 -0.91 -3.16 13.10
C THR A 118 -0.78 -2.89 14.58
N CYS A 119 -1.34 -3.78 15.39
CA CYS A 119 -1.21 -3.78 16.84
C CYS A 119 -0.28 -4.92 17.25
N PRO A 120 1.03 -4.67 17.45
CA PRO A 120 2.01 -5.71 17.70
C PRO A 120 1.70 -6.53 18.97
N ASN A 121 1.08 -5.90 19.97
CA ASN A 121 0.65 -6.54 21.22
C ASN A 121 -0.85 -6.85 21.24
N GLY A 122 -1.51 -6.89 20.08
CA GLY A 122 -2.97 -7.01 19.99
C GLY A 122 -3.70 -5.77 20.49
N ARG A 123 -5.02 -5.90 20.69
CA ARG A 123 -5.85 -4.81 21.22
C ARG A 123 -5.46 -4.50 22.67
N ASN A 124 -5.32 -3.22 23.00
CA ASN A 124 -4.87 -2.80 24.31
C ASN A 124 -5.32 -1.37 24.65
N CYS A 125 -5.24 -1.05 25.93
CA CYS A 125 -5.59 0.24 26.49
C CYS A 125 -4.36 0.94 27.07
N ARG A 126 -4.42 2.27 27.13
CA ARG A 126 -3.39 3.09 27.79
C ARG A 126 -3.42 2.81 29.29
N ASN A 127 -2.24 2.54 29.86
CA ASN A 127 -2.09 2.38 31.29
C ASN A 127 -2.15 3.76 31.99
N PRO A 128 -3.15 4.03 32.84
CA PRO A 128 -3.29 5.32 33.50
C PRO A 128 -2.18 5.59 34.53
N ASN A 129 -1.55 4.55 35.06
CA ASN A 129 -0.41 4.70 35.99
C ASN A 129 0.94 4.91 35.24
N GLY A 130 0.91 4.97 33.91
CA GLY A 130 2.11 4.89 33.07
C GLY A 130 2.63 3.45 32.91
N GLY A 131 3.59 3.26 32.01
CA GLY A 131 4.19 1.95 31.71
C GLY A 131 3.65 1.29 30.43
N SER A 132 3.71 -0.04 30.40
CA SER A 132 3.32 -0.83 29.22
C SER A 132 1.80 -0.80 28.99
N PRO A 133 1.33 -0.89 27.73
CA PRO A 133 -0.09 -1.04 27.40
C PRO A 133 -0.73 -2.22 28.13
N ILE A 134 -2.01 -2.10 28.48
CA ILE A 134 -2.79 -3.16 29.14
C ILE A 134 -3.52 -3.95 28.06
N PRO A 135 -3.28 -5.25 27.89
CA PRO A 135 -4.00 -6.05 26.90
C PRO A 135 -5.51 -6.00 27.13
N GLU A 136 -6.30 -6.00 26.06
CA GLU A 136 -7.75 -6.20 26.14
C GLU A 136 -8.03 -7.50 26.91
N GLY A 137 -9.00 -7.48 27.84
CA GLY A 137 -9.23 -8.64 28.70
C GLY A 137 -8.54 -8.60 30.04
N GLN A 138 -7.56 -7.71 30.24
CA GLN A 138 -6.76 -7.67 31.46
C GLN A 138 -7.23 -6.56 32.41
N SER A 139 -7.05 -6.82 33.71
CA SER A 139 -7.32 -5.86 34.77
C SER A 139 -6.04 -5.21 35.30
N VAL A 140 -6.12 -3.94 35.68
CA VAL A 140 -5.06 -3.17 36.32
C VAL A 140 -5.61 -2.50 37.59
N ASN A 141 -4.76 -2.31 38.60
CA ASN A 141 -5.14 -1.54 39.78
C ASN A 141 -4.82 -0.05 39.55
N VAL A 142 -5.83 0.82 39.60
CA VAL A 142 -5.70 2.28 39.43
C VAL A 142 -6.23 2.94 40.70
N ASN A 143 -5.37 3.63 41.44
CA ASN A 143 -5.71 4.31 42.70
C ASN A 143 -6.40 3.41 43.75
N GLY A 144 -6.04 2.12 43.81
CA GLY A 144 -6.64 1.15 44.75
C GLY A 144 -7.89 0.45 44.22
N GLN A 145 -8.33 0.76 43.00
CA GLN A 145 -9.51 0.19 42.36
C GLN A 145 -9.11 -0.72 41.19
N GLN A 146 -9.72 -1.91 41.10
CA GLN A 146 -9.48 -2.83 39.98
C GLN A 146 -10.27 -2.36 38.75
N CYS A 147 -9.57 -1.94 37.72
CA CYS A 147 -10.12 -1.51 36.44
C CYS A 147 -9.81 -2.53 35.35
N TYR A 148 -10.56 -2.53 34.26
CA TYR A 148 -10.43 -3.49 33.17
C TYR A 148 -10.27 -2.78 31.83
N CYS A 149 -9.36 -3.29 30.99
CA CYS A 149 -9.17 -2.79 29.63
C CYS A 149 -10.23 -3.36 28.69
N PHE A 150 -11.02 -2.47 28.10
CA PHE A 150 -12.07 -2.81 27.15
C PHE A 150 -11.92 -1.99 25.88
N VAL A 151 -11.95 -2.66 24.72
CA VAL A 151 -11.89 -2.01 23.41
C VAL A 151 -13.24 -2.13 22.73
N THR A 152 -13.90 -0.99 22.51
CA THR A 152 -15.17 -0.95 21.77
C THR A 152 -14.97 -0.48 20.35
N THR A 153 -15.83 -0.96 19.46
CA THR A 153 -15.94 -0.43 18.10
C THR A 153 -17.28 0.28 17.98
N SER A 154 -17.26 1.56 17.61
CA SER A 154 -18.46 2.33 17.33
C SER A 154 -19.11 1.85 16.01
N PRO A 155 -20.39 2.19 15.76
CA PRO A 155 -21.03 1.92 14.47
C PRO A 155 -20.32 2.57 13.27
N SER A 156 -19.55 3.64 13.50
CA SER A 156 -18.74 4.30 12.47
C SER A 156 -17.39 3.63 12.23
N GLY A 157 -17.07 2.54 12.94
CA GLY A 157 -15.79 1.84 12.85
C GLY A 157 -14.65 2.50 13.66
N THR A 158 -14.97 3.47 14.52
CA THR A 158 -13.99 4.09 15.43
C THR A 158 -13.76 3.18 16.62
N TYR A 159 -12.50 3.01 17.03
CA TYR A 159 -12.19 2.24 18.23
C TYR A 159 -12.01 3.14 19.44
N ASN A 160 -12.59 2.77 20.59
CA ASN A 160 -12.31 3.41 21.87
C ASN A 160 -11.57 2.41 22.76
N THR A 161 -10.38 2.80 23.21
CA THR A 161 -9.48 1.99 24.05
C THR A 161 -9.47 2.55 25.46
N GLU A 162 -10.44 2.14 26.28
CA GLU A 162 -10.67 2.72 27.60
C GLU A 162 -10.43 1.72 28.72
N VAL A 163 -9.90 2.22 29.84
CA VAL A 163 -9.80 1.48 31.10
C VAL A 163 -11.02 1.83 31.94
N LEU A 164 -11.91 0.86 32.14
CA LEU A 164 -13.15 1.04 32.90
C LEU A 164 -12.91 0.64 34.36
N CYS A 165 -13.14 1.58 35.27
CA CYS A 165 -13.06 1.37 36.71
C CYS A 165 -14.49 1.29 37.29
N PRO A 166 -14.91 0.16 37.88
CA PRO A 166 -16.27 0.00 38.42
C PRO A 166 -16.46 0.91 39.63
N ILE A 167 -17.31 1.93 39.53
CA ILE A 167 -17.51 2.97 40.56
C ILE A 167 -17.94 2.31 41.89
N THR A 168 -16.99 2.03 42.78
CA THR A 168 -17.26 1.54 44.13
C THR A 168 -17.72 2.72 44.97
N GLY A 169 -19.03 2.98 45.03
CA GLY A 169 -19.56 4.07 45.86
C GLY A 169 -21.02 4.51 45.67
N LEU A 170 -21.82 3.89 44.81
CA LEU A 170 -23.26 4.17 44.70
C LEU A 170 -24.09 3.01 45.28
N THR A 171 -23.79 2.61 46.51
CA THR A 171 -24.80 1.98 47.36
C THR A 171 -25.44 3.10 48.16
N GLY A 172 -26.61 3.54 47.71
CA GLY A 172 -27.50 4.41 48.49
C GLY A 172 -28.06 3.72 49.73
#